data_AF-A0A2R4TAK4-F1
#
_entry.id   AF-A0A2R4TAK4-F1
#
_cell.length_a   1.000
_cell.length_b   1.000
_cell.length_c   1.000
_cell.angle_alpha   90.00
_cell.angle_beta   90.00
_cell.angle_gamma   90.00
#
_symmetry.space_group_name_H-M   'P 1'
#
loop_
_entity.id
_entity.type
_entity.pdbx_description
1 polymer ?
#
loop_
_entity_poly.entity_id
_entity_poly.type
_entity_poly.pdbx_seq_one_letter_code
_entity_poly.pdbx_strand_id
1 'polypeptide(L)'
;MWLFKQLCSHPVWQGNLVPWPGDSSGRHLRVRAYKVMAENALRRVRLYDARASCFTYLANNGVPDHLLALWAGHTNARTTKRWYVKPNVEDLRPAAETWGGMASLPTPSREKL
;
A
#
# COMPACT_ATOMS: atom_id res chain seq x y z
N MET A 1 -12.77 -4.15 4.60
CA MET A 1 -13.38 -4.87 3.45
C MET A 1 -14.58 -4.14 2.82
N TRP A 2 -15.16 -3.12 3.47
CA TRP A 2 -16.37 -2.42 2.98
C TRP A 2 -16.08 -1.35 1.90
N LEU A 3 -14.97 -0.62 2.01
CA LEU A 3 -14.58 0.43 1.05
C LEU A 3 -14.27 -0.10 -0.38
N PHE A 4 -13.79 -1.33 -0.51
CA PHE A 4 -13.42 -1.92 -1.81
C PHE A 4 -14.66 -2.37 -2.61
N LYS A 5 -15.69 -2.90 -1.93
CA LYS A 5 -16.98 -3.22 -2.58
C LYS A 5 -17.69 -1.95 -3.08
N GLN A 6 -17.67 -0.86 -2.30
CA GLN A 6 -18.32 0.40 -2.71
C GLN A 6 -17.64 1.06 -3.94
N LEU A 7 -16.31 0.96 -4.05
CA LEU A 7 -15.55 1.48 -5.18
C LEU A 7 -15.68 0.62 -6.45
N CYS A 8 -15.77 -0.71 -6.31
CA CYS A 8 -15.90 -1.63 -7.45
C CYS A 8 -17.35 -1.87 -7.91
N SER A 9 -18.36 -1.60 -7.08
CA SER A 9 -19.78 -1.68 -7.46
C SER A 9 -20.30 -0.38 -8.10
N HIS A 10 -19.44 0.61 -8.34
CA HIS A 10 -19.82 1.83 -9.04
C HIS A 10 -20.04 1.55 -10.54
N PRO A 11 -21.12 2.05 -11.15
CA PRO A 11 -21.49 1.77 -12.56
C PRO A 11 -20.43 2.17 -13.60
N VAL A 12 -19.39 2.93 -13.20
CA VAL A 12 -18.24 3.30 -14.05
C VAL A 12 -17.40 2.10 -14.49
N TRP A 13 -17.46 0.97 -13.78
CA TRP A 13 -16.79 -0.28 -14.15
C TRP A 13 -17.68 -1.26 -14.95
N GLN A 14 -18.97 -0.93 -15.14
CA GLN A 14 -19.94 -1.75 -15.87
C GLN A 14 -20.27 -1.21 -17.28
N GLY A 15 -19.45 -0.30 -17.81
CA GLY A 15 -19.58 0.20 -19.18
C GLY A 15 -20.62 1.30 -19.40
N ASN A 16 -21.29 1.79 -18.34
CA ASN A 16 -22.13 2.98 -18.42
C ASN A 16 -21.35 4.20 -17.90
N LEU A 17 -20.96 5.07 -18.83
CA LEU A 17 -20.42 6.40 -18.56
C LEU A 17 -21.53 7.28 -17.95
N VAL A 18 -21.85 7.09 -16.67
CA VAL A 18 -22.54 8.12 -15.90
C VAL A 18 -21.49 9.19 -15.57
N PRO A 19 -21.61 10.43 -16.08
CA PRO A 19 -20.69 11.49 -15.74
C PRO A 19 -20.75 11.71 -14.23
N TRP A 20 -19.60 11.70 -13.55
CA TRP A 20 -19.55 12.11 -12.16
C TRP A 20 -20.07 13.55 -12.06
N PRO A 21 -21.04 13.86 -11.16
CA PRO A 21 -21.47 15.22 -10.96
C PRO A 21 -20.31 15.98 -10.28
N GLY A 22 -19.60 16.76 -11.09
CA GLY A 22 -18.52 17.64 -10.68
C GLY A 22 -17.21 17.44 -11.44
N ASP A 23 -16.47 18.53 -11.55
CA ASP A 23 -15.12 18.59 -12.10
C ASP A 23 -14.23 17.45 -11.57
N SER A 24 -13.72 16.63 -12.47
CA SER A 24 -12.80 15.52 -12.22
C SER A 24 -11.35 15.97 -11.99
N SER A 25 -11.11 17.28 -11.85
CA SER A 25 -9.80 17.81 -11.56
C SER A 25 -9.24 17.18 -10.29
N GLY A 26 -7.92 16.97 -10.29
CA GLY A 26 -7.22 16.39 -9.15
C GLY A 26 -7.44 17.17 -7.85
N ARG A 27 -7.83 18.46 -7.91
CA ARG A 27 -8.18 19.26 -6.74
C ARG A 27 -9.47 18.76 -6.08
N HIS A 28 -10.55 18.58 -6.85
CA HIS A 28 -11.83 18.11 -6.30
C HIS A 28 -11.73 16.70 -5.70
N LEU A 29 -10.98 15.80 -6.35
CA LEU A 29 -10.73 14.45 -5.83
C LEU A 29 -10.00 14.49 -4.48
N ARG A 30 -8.98 15.34 -4.33
CA ARG A 30 -8.27 15.50 -3.05
C ARG A 30 -9.19 16.01 -1.95
N VAL A 31 -9.99 17.03 -2.23
CA VAL A 31 -10.91 17.62 -1.24
C VAL A 31 -11.92 16.57 -0.77
N ARG A 32 -12.56 15.86 -1.69
CA ARG A 32 -13.51 14.79 -1.37
C ARG A 32 -12.85 13.66 -0.57
N ALA A 33 -11.65 13.23 -0.96
CA ALA A 33 -10.92 12.19 -0.24
C ALA A 33 -10.57 12.60 1.20
N TYR A 34 -10.13 13.85 1.41
CA TYR A 34 -9.84 14.34 2.76
C TYR A 34 -11.08 14.46 3.63
N LYS A 35 -12.22 14.81 3.06
CA LYS A 35 -13.50 14.80 3.78
C LYS A 35 -13.84 13.40 4.27
N VAL A 36 -13.78 12.39 3.39
CA VAL A 36 -14.01 10.98 3.76
C VAL A 36 -13.03 10.51 4.84
N MET A 37 -11.74 10.87 4.74
CA MET A 37 -10.76 10.54 5.77
C MET A 37 -11.13 11.14 7.13
N ALA A 38 -11.53 12.42 7.16
CA ALA A 38 -11.92 13.09 8.39
C ALA A 38 -13.18 12.48 9.02
N GLU A 39 -14.20 12.19 8.21
CA GLU A 39 -15.46 11.57 8.66
C GLU A 39 -15.27 10.17 9.27
N ASN A 40 -14.21 9.46 8.86
CA ASN A 40 -13.87 8.12 9.37
C ASN A 40 -12.75 8.13 10.41
N ALA A 41 -12.36 9.30 10.94
CA ALA A 41 -11.24 9.47 11.86
C ALA A 41 -9.92 8.84 11.36
N LEU A 42 -9.72 8.81 10.04
CA LEU A 42 -8.51 8.29 9.42
C LEU A 42 -7.43 9.38 9.40
N ARG A 43 -6.17 8.95 9.57
CA ARG A 43 -5.02 9.83 9.32
C ARG A 43 -5.10 10.37 7.90
N ARG A 44 -4.99 11.69 7.76
CA ARG A 44 -4.94 12.34 6.45
C ARG A 44 -3.67 11.91 5.71
N VAL A 45 -3.85 11.22 4.59
CA VAL A 45 -2.76 10.75 3.70
C VAL A 45 -3.00 11.23 2.28
N ARG A 46 -1.95 11.39 1.46
CA ARG A 46 -2.15 11.75 0.06
C ARG A 46 -2.82 10.58 -0.66
N LEU A 47 -3.65 10.88 -1.67
CA LEU A 47 -4.29 9.85 -2.50
C LEU A 47 -3.27 8.90 -3.15
N TYR A 48 -2.10 9.42 -3.52
CA TYR A 48 -1.00 8.61 -4.05
C TYR A 48 -0.48 7.60 -3.01
N ASP A 49 -0.30 8.02 -1.75
CA ASP A 49 0.14 7.16 -0.66
C ASP A 49 -0.92 6.10 -0.34
N ALA A 50 -2.20 6.50 -0.32
CA ALA A 50 -3.32 5.59 -0.13
C ALA A 50 -3.37 4.52 -1.24
N ARG A 51 -3.17 4.91 -2.51
CA ARG A 51 -3.04 3.98 -3.63
C ARG A 51 -1.90 2.99 -3.38
N ALA A 52 -0.71 3.49 -3.03
CA ALA A 52 0.45 2.63 -2.78
C ALA A 52 0.17 1.61 -1.65
N SER A 53 -0.42 2.05 -0.54
CA SER A 53 -0.78 1.15 0.58
C SER A 53 -1.80 0.09 0.18
N CYS A 54 -2.83 0.44 -0.60
CA CYS A 54 -3.81 -0.53 -1.09
C CYS A 54 -3.15 -1.60 -1.97
N PHE A 55 -2.29 -1.21 -2.90
CA PHE A 55 -1.60 -2.17 -3.77
C PHE A 55 -0.60 -3.04 -3.01
N THR A 56 0.11 -2.51 -2.02
CA THR A 56 0.97 -3.31 -1.13
C THR A 56 0.17 -4.34 -0.34
N TYR A 57 -0.98 -3.95 0.23
CA TYR A 57 -1.85 -4.88 0.93
C TYR A 57 -2.31 -6.03 0.02
N LEU A 58 -2.78 -5.72 -1.19
CA LEU A 58 -3.24 -6.74 -2.14
C LEU A 58 -2.10 -7.67 -2.60
N ALA A 59 -0.91 -7.12 -2.85
CA ALA A 59 0.27 -7.90 -3.20
C ALA A 59 0.64 -8.91 -2.11
N ASN A 60 0.60 -8.47 -0.84
CA ASN A 60 0.95 -9.33 0.28
C ASN A 60 -0.16 -10.35 0.64
N ASN A 61 -1.38 -10.18 0.14
CA ASN A 61 -2.51 -11.10 0.35
C ASN A 61 -2.77 -12.04 -0.85
N GLY A 62 -1.77 -12.23 -1.71
CA GLY A 62 -1.79 -13.27 -2.75
C GLY A 62 -2.50 -12.91 -4.05
N VAL A 63 -2.80 -11.62 -4.28
CA VAL A 63 -3.31 -11.22 -5.61
C VAL A 63 -2.20 -11.40 -6.65
N PRO A 64 -2.45 -12.11 -7.77
CA PRO A 64 -1.46 -12.32 -8.81
C PRO A 64 -0.88 -11.02 -9.39
N ASP A 65 0.45 -10.99 -9.61
CA ASP A 65 1.19 -9.82 -10.06
C ASP A 65 0.65 -9.18 -11.36
N HIS A 66 0.15 -10.00 -12.29
CA HIS A 66 -0.40 -9.53 -13.57
C HIS A 66 -1.76 -8.81 -13.39
N LEU A 67 -2.60 -9.25 -12.45
CA LEU A 67 -3.85 -8.57 -12.12
C LEU A 67 -3.58 -7.25 -11.40
N LEU A 68 -2.62 -7.25 -10.46
CA LEU A 68 -2.18 -6.01 -9.80
C LEU A 68 -1.62 -5.00 -10.81
N ALA A 69 -0.85 -5.47 -11.80
CA ALA A 69 -0.31 -4.61 -12.83
C ALA A 69 -1.41 -4.00 -13.70
N LEU A 70 -2.41 -4.80 -14.09
CA LEU A 70 -3.57 -4.34 -14.83
C LEU A 70 -4.33 -3.26 -14.06
N TRP A 71 -4.66 -3.51 -12.78
CA TRP A 71 -5.36 -2.53 -11.93
C TRP A 71 -4.52 -1.29 -11.63
N ALA A 72 -3.20 -1.44 -11.53
CA ALA A 72 -2.28 -0.32 -11.35
C ALA A 72 -2.08 0.50 -12.63
N GLY A 73 -2.50 0.00 -13.80
CA GLY A 73 -2.19 0.60 -15.10
C GLY A 73 -0.72 0.47 -15.48
N HIS A 74 -0.02 -0.53 -14.96
CA HIS A 74 1.37 -0.81 -15.30
C HIS A 74 1.43 -1.82 -16.45
N THR A 75 2.24 -1.53 -17.47
CA THR A 75 2.46 -2.42 -18.62
C THR A 75 3.27 -3.68 -18.28
N ASN A 76 4.01 -3.67 -17.17
CA ASN A 76 4.90 -4.75 -16.79
C ASN A 76 4.66 -5.19 -15.34
N ALA A 77 4.31 -6.47 -15.14
CA ALA A 77 4.08 -7.03 -13.81
C ALA A 77 5.34 -6.98 -12.91
N ARG A 78 6.53 -7.03 -13.49
CA ARG A 78 7.80 -6.94 -12.75
C ARG A 78 7.96 -5.59 -12.06
N THR A 79 7.49 -4.50 -12.68
CA THR A 79 7.56 -3.17 -12.05
C THR A 79 6.60 -3.14 -10.87
N THR A 80 5.35 -3.57 -11.05
CA THR A 80 4.35 -3.67 -9.98
C THR A 80 4.86 -4.45 -8.77
N LYS A 81 5.46 -5.62 -8.99
CA LYS A 81 6.04 -6.45 -7.93
C LYS A 81 7.11 -5.68 -7.16
N ARG A 82 8.05 -5.03 -7.86
CA ARG A 82 9.11 -4.21 -7.26
C ARG A 82 8.55 -3.03 -6.44
N TRP A 83 7.47 -2.41 -6.90
CA TRP A 83 6.89 -1.23 -6.24
C TRP A 83 6.07 -1.59 -5.00
N TYR A 84 5.28 -2.67 -5.07
CA TYR A 84 4.26 -2.94 -4.05
C TYR A 84 4.54 -4.13 -3.13
N VAL A 85 5.36 -5.10 -3.53
CA VAL A 85 5.79 -6.16 -2.61
C VAL A 85 6.80 -5.56 -1.65
N LYS A 86 6.35 -5.31 -0.41
CA LYS A 86 7.18 -4.76 0.67
C LYS A 86 7.30 -5.82 1.77
N PRO A 87 8.51 -6.04 2.32
CA PRO A 87 8.67 -6.88 3.49
C PRO A 87 7.79 -6.34 4.61
N ASN A 88 7.02 -7.22 5.24
CA ASN A 88 6.25 -6.90 6.42
C ASN A 88 7.12 -7.10 7.69
N VAL A 89 6.61 -6.71 8.85
CA VAL A 89 7.36 -6.82 10.13
C VAL A 89 7.66 -8.28 10.46
N GLU A 90 6.73 -9.19 10.18
CA GLU A 90 6.90 -10.63 10.40
C GLU A 90 7.99 -11.23 9.51
N ASP A 91 8.12 -10.76 8.26
CA ASP A 91 9.17 -11.16 7.33
C ASP A 91 10.56 -10.75 7.84
N LEU A 92 10.64 -9.64 8.58
CA LEU A 92 11.89 -9.08 9.10
C LEU A 92 12.23 -9.55 10.51
N ARG A 93 11.25 -10.07 11.26
CA ARG A 93 11.43 -10.50 12.65
C ARG A 93 12.54 -11.56 12.83
N PRO A 94 12.64 -12.62 12.01
CA PRO A 94 13.73 -13.60 12.14
C PRO A 94 15.12 -12.98 11.97
N ALA A 95 15.25 -12.00 11.07
CA ALA A 95 16.50 -11.27 10.86
C ALA A 95 16.84 -10.40 12.07
N ALA A 96 15.84 -9.74 12.66
CA ALA A 96 16.01 -8.92 13.87
C ALA A 96 16.40 -9.78 15.09
N GLU A 97 15.80 -10.95 15.28
CA GLU A 97 16.13 -11.89 16.36
C GLU A 97 17.58 -12.39 16.24
N THR A 98 18.00 -12.79 15.03
CA THR A 98 19.38 -13.20 14.75
C THR A 98 20.37 -12.08 15.07
N TRP A 99 20.04 -10.85 14.68
CA TRP A 99 20.87 -9.68 14.97
C TRP A 99 20.96 -9.35 16.47
N GLY A 100 19.85 -9.43 17.21
CA GLY A 100 19.82 -9.21 18.65
C GLY A 100 20.66 -10.22 19.44
N GLY A 101 20.72 -11.48 18.97
CA GLY A 101 21.60 -12.51 19.53
C GLY A 101 23.10 -12.22 19.33
N MET A 102 23.47 -11.49 18.28
CA MET A 102 24.86 -11.09 18.03
C MET A 102 25.27 -9.82 18.79
N ALA A 103 24.39 -8.82 18.87
CA ALA A 103 24.66 -7.55 19.53
C ALA A 103 24.72 -7.64 21.07
N SER A 104 24.23 -8.74 21.64
CA SER A 104 24.26 -9.02 23.08
C SER A 104 25.52 -9.80 23.53
N LEU A 105 26.41 -10.19 22.60
CA LEU A 105 27.68 -10.79 22.98
C LEU A 105 28.58 -9.73 23.63
N PRO A 106 29.17 -10.02 24.81
CA PRO A 106 30.12 -9.09 25.43
C PRO A 106 31.29 -8.88 24.47
N THR A 107 31.59 -7.63 24.16
CA THR A 107 32.79 -7.28 23.41
C THR A 107 33.99 -7.80 24.20
N PRO A 108 34.85 -8.67 23.64
CA PRO A 108 36.00 -9.17 24.38
C PRO A 108 36.87 -7.98 24.75
N SER A 109 36.98 -7.70 26.05
CA SER A 109 37.85 -6.67 26.57
C SER A 109 39.27 -7.03 26.16
N ARG A 110 39.87 -6.23 25.29
CA ARG A 110 41.26 -6.37 24.86
C ARG A 110 42.14 -6.21 26.10
N GLU A 111 42.60 -7.33 26.67
CA GLU A 111 43.59 -7.31 27.74
C GLU A 111 44.86 -6.64 27.22
N LYS A 112 45.27 -5.57 27.91
CA LYS A 112 46.53 -4.87 27.63
C LYS A 112 47.66 -5.72 28.20
N LEU A 113 48.49 -6.26 27.30
CA LEU A 113 49.83 -6.79 27.60
C LEU A 113 50.73 -5.68 28.15
#